data_AF-A0A925LC53-F1
#
_entry.id   AF-A0A925LC53-F1
#
_cell.length_a   1.000
_cell.length_b   1.000
_cell.length_c   1.000
_cell.angle_alpha   90.00
_cell.angle_beta   90.00
_cell.angle_gamma   90.00
#
_symmetry.space_group_name_H-M   'P 1'
#
loop_
_entity.id
_entity.type
_entity.pdbx_description
1 polymer ?
#
loop_
_entity_poly.entity_id
_entity_poly.type
_entity_poly.pdbx_seq_one_letter_code
_entity_poly.pdbx_strand_id
1 'polypeptide(L)'
;MLAADSITHSLKELQQLLQVRRMRVDAAQVMVRNQRLVRDQASAELHRLRELEQRHKDELLGFREHLAGEGAQHTFSMGAMVGPYLDSLAQAVISAEGDVLRGDKVVASAQDKLAQCLAIHRRELARHDAIEEAIARAKRANGRIQLSREEEDVGDMRRPVGLLTLSTTARKDTP
;
A
#
# COMPACT_ATOMS: atom_id res chain seq x y z
N MET A 1 24.57 4.09 29.22
CA MET A 1 23.09 3.98 29.27
C MET A 1 22.40 4.89 28.25
N LEU A 2 22.69 6.20 28.19
CA LEU A 2 21.98 7.18 27.32
C LEU A 2 21.77 6.79 25.84
N ALA A 3 22.72 6.11 25.18
CA ALA A 3 22.57 5.70 23.78
C ALA A 3 21.53 4.58 23.57
N ALA A 4 21.38 3.68 24.54
CA ALA A 4 20.44 2.55 24.44
C ALA A 4 18.98 3.02 24.64
N ASP A 5 18.77 3.99 25.53
CA ASP A 5 17.45 4.59 25.76
C ASP A 5 17.00 5.40 24.54
N SER A 6 17.91 6.13 23.89
CA SER A 6 17.65 6.86 22.64
C SER A 6 17.25 5.92 21.49
N ILE A 7 17.96 4.80 21.31
CA ILE A 7 17.63 3.81 20.26
C ILE A 7 16.27 3.16 20.54
N THR A 8 15.98 2.84 21.80
CA THR A 8 14.69 2.24 22.19
C THR A 8 13.52 3.21 21.98
N HIS A 9 13.74 4.52 22.22
CA HIS A 9 12.76 5.56 21.92
C HIS A 9 12.47 5.66 20.43
N SER A 10 13.51 5.74 19.59
CA SER A 10 13.36 5.79 18.13
C SER A 10 12.64 4.57 17.56
N LEU A 11 12.83 3.39 18.15
CA LEU A 11 12.09 2.19 17.75
C LEU A 11 10.58 2.33 18.00
N LYS A 12 10.19 2.86 19.17
CA LYS A 12 8.78 3.09 19.51
C LYS A 12 8.12 4.11 18.58
N GLU A 13 8.81 5.20 18.27
CA GLU A 13 8.33 6.21 17.31
C GLU A 13 8.14 5.60 15.92
N LEU A 14 9.08 4.76 15.48
CA LEU A 14 8.99 4.08 14.19
C LEU A 14 7.84 3.06 14.15
N GLN A 15 7.59 2.34 15.25
CA GLN A 15 6.45 1.44 15.37
C GLN A 15 5.11 2.19 15.28
N GLN A 16 4.99 3.33 15.95
CA GLN A 16 3.82 4.20 15.83
C GLN A 16 3.64 4.71 14.40
N LEU A 17 4.73 5.15 13.75
CA LEU A 17 4.71 5.57 12.36
C LEU A 17 4.25 4.42 11.44
N LEU A 18 4.75 3.21 11.64
CA LEU A 18 4.35 2.02 10.88
C LEU A 18 2.86 1.70 11.01
N GLN A 19 2.29 1.84 12.22
CA GLN A 19 0.86 1.67 12.44
C GLN A 19 0.07 2.70 11.63
N VAL A 20 0.46 3.97 11.66
CA VAL A 20 -0.17 5.03 10.85
C VAL A 20 -0.04 4.73 9.35
N ARG A 21 1.12 4.23 8.90
CA ARG A 21 1.33 3.85 7.49
C ARG A 21 0.43 2.70 7.07
N ARG A 22 0.26 1.69 7.91
CA ARG A 22 -0.67 0.58 7.67
C ARG A 22 -2.10 1.08 7.52
N MET A 23 -2.57 1.92 8.43
CA MET A 23 -3.91 2.53 8.33
C MET A 23 -4.09 3.33 7.03
N ARG A 24 -3.04 4.04 6.56
CA ARG A 24 -3.08 4.74 5.27
C ARG A 24 -3.14 3.80 4.06
N VAL A 25 -2.47 2.65 4.12
CA VAL A 25 -2.58 1.61 3.09
C VAL A 25 -4.01 1.07 3.06
N ASP A 26 -4.57 0.72 4.23
CA ASP A 26 -5.93 0.18 4.34
C ASP A 26 -6.96 1.20 3.80
N ALA A 27 -6.84 2.47 4.17
CA ALA A 27 -7.69 3.54 3.65
C ALA A 27 -7.57 3.71 2.12
N ALA A 28 -6.35 3.62 1.57
CA ALA A 28 -6.13 3.70 0.13
C ALA A 28 -6.74 2.49 -0.61
N GLN A 29 -6.71 1.29 -0.01
CA GLN A 29 -7.38 0.10 -0.58
C GLN A 29 -8.90 0.27 -0.62
N VAL A 30 -9.49 0.76 0.48
CA VAL A 30 -10.94 1.07 0.53
C VAL A 30 -11.31 2.11 -0.53
N MET A 31 -10.50 3.16 -0.67
CA MET A 31 -10.69 4.18 -1.71
C MET A 31 -10.69 3.56 -3.12
N VAL A 32 -9.70 2.72 -3.46
CA VAL A 32 -9.66 2.02 -4.76
C VAL A 32 -10.92 1.18 -4.98
N ARG A 33 -11.37 0.43 -3.96
CA ARG A 33 -12.57 -0.39 -4.05
C ARG A 33 -13.82 0.47 -4.32
N ASN A 34 -13.97 1.57 -3.61
CA ASN A 34 -15.11 2.48 -3.79
C ASN A 34 -15.11 3.12 -5.18
N GLN A 35 -13.95 3.55 -5.68
CA GLN A 35 -13.86 4.13 -7.03
C GLN A 35 -14.18 3.10 -8.12
N ARG A 36 -13.76 1.84 -7.93
CA ARG A 36 -14.14 0.75 -8.84
C ARG A 36 -15.65 0.55 -8.86
N LEU A 37 -16.29 0.53 -7.69
CA LEU A 37 -17.75 0.39 -7.59
C LEU A 37 -18.48 1.50 -8.36
N VAL A 38 -18.05 2.76 -8.21
CA VAL A 38 -18.64 3.91 -8.93
C VAL A 38 -18.45 3.76 -10.44
N ARG A 39 -17.25 3.37 -10.89
CA ARG A 39 -16.96 3.09 -12.31
C ARG A 39 -17.85 1.96 -12.85
N ASP A 40 -18.02 0.89 -12.08
CA ASP A 40 -18.83 -0.26 -12.46
C ASP A 40 -20.32 0.12 -12.58
N GLN A 41 -20.82 0.99 -11.69
CA GLN A 41 -22.18 1.56 -11.80
C GLN A 41 -22.36 2.39 -13.07
N ALA A 42 -21.40 3.26 -13.40
CA ALA A 42 -21.43 4.02 -14.66
C ALA A 42 -21.40 3.10 -15.88
N SER A 43 -20.64 2.00 -15.82
CA SER A 43 -20.56 1.00 -16.89
C SER A 43 -21.87 0.23 -17.08
N ALA A 44 -22.54 -0.10 -15.98
CA ALA A 44 -23.85 -0.74 -16.01
C ALA A 44 -24.92 0.19 -16.62
N GLU A 45 -24.90 1.47 -16.27
CA GLU A 45 -25.83 2.45 -16.85
C GLU A 45 -25.58 2.65 -18.34
N LEU A 46 -24.32 2.76 -18.76
CA LEU A 46 -23.96 2.80 -20.18
C LEU A 46 -24.49 1.57 -20.93
N HIS A 47 -24.32 0.37 -20.35
CA HIS A 47 -24.82 -0.85 -20.96
C HIS A 47 -26.33 -0.83 -21.12
N ARG A 48 -27.06 -0.41 -20.08
CA ARG A 48 -28.52 -0.26 -20.11
C ARG A 48 -28.97 0.73 -21.17
N LEU A 49 -28.31 1.87 -21.29
CA LEU A 49 -28.63 2.89 -22.31
C LEU A 49 -28.41 2.36 -23.73
N ARG A 50 -27.32 1.63 -23.97
CA ARG A 50 -27.05 0.99 -25.27
C ARG A 50 -28.08 -0.08 -25.62
N GLU A 51 -28.52 -0.87 -24.65
CA GLU A 51 -29.61 -1.84 -24.87
C GLU A 51 -30.94 -1.17 -25.19
N LEU A 52 -31.22 -0.03 -24.56
CA LEU A 52 -32.42 0.76 -24.81
C LEU A 52 -32.36 1.43 -26.19
N GLU A 53 -31.19 1.94 -26.56
CA GLU A 53 -30.92 2.48 -27.90
C GLU A 53 -31.08 1.44 -28.99
N GLN A 54 -30.55 0.23 -28.79
CA GLN A 54 -30.69 -0.86 -29.74
C GLN A 54 -32.16 -1.29 -29.89
N ARG A 55 -32.86 -1.50 -28.76
CA ARG A 55 -34.29 -1.87 -28.79
C ARG A 55 -35.13 -0.85 -29.54
N HIS A 56 -34.92 0.44 -29.28
CA HIS A 56 -35.69 1.48 -29.97
C HIS A 56 -35.31 1.61 -31.46
N LYS A 57 -34.04 1.40 -31.83
CA LYS A 57 -33.66 1.30 -33.25
C LYS A 57 -34.37 0.14 -33.95
N ASP A 58 -34.42 -1.02 -33.31
CA ASP A 58 -35.08 -2.21 -33.86
C ASP A 58 -36.60 -2.01 -34.00
N GLU A 59 -37.24 -1.42 -32.99
CA GLU A 59 -38.66 -1.04 -33.04
C GLU A 59 -38.95 -0.08 -34.20
N LEU A 60 -38.11 0.94 -34.40
CA LEU A 60 -38.27 1.91 -35.47
C LEU A 60 -38.06 1.31 -36.86
N LEU A 61 -37.14 0.35 -37.00
CA LEU A 61 -36.98 -0.41 -38.23
C LEU A 61 -38.24 -1.23 -38.54
N GLY A 62 -38.79 -1.93 -37.53
CA GLY A 62 -40.04 -2.68 -37.67
C GLY A 62 -41.24 -1.78 -38.01
N PHE A 63 -41.35 -0.62 -37.37
CA PHE A 63 -42.40 0.35 -37.70
C PHE A 63 -42.24 0.91 -39.12
N ARG A 64 -41.01 1.16 -39.58
CA ARG A 64 -40.76 1.61 -40.96
C ARG A 64 -41.17 0.56 -41.99
N GLU A 65 -40.89 -0.71 -41.72
CA GLU A 65 -41.32 -1.83 -42.57
C GLU A 65 -42.85 -1.94 -42.63
N HIS A 66 -43.54 -1.77 -41.50
CA HIS A 66 -45.00 -1.75 -41.44
C HIS A 66 -45.61 -0.58 -42.23
N LEU A 67 -45.08 0.63 -42.03
CA LEU A 67 -45.57 1.85 -42.69
C LEU A 67 -45.27 1.91 -44.19
N ALA A 68 -44.21 1.24 -44.67
CA ALA A 68 -43.97 1.06 -46.10
C ALA A 68 -45.11 0.30 -46.80
N GLY A 69 -45.96 -0.41 -46.05
CA GLY A 69 -47.19 -1.04 -46.51
C GLY A 69 -48.46 -0.17 -46.44
N GLU A 70 -48.50 0.89 -45.62
CA GLU A 70 -49.75 1.62 -45.28
C GLU A 70 -49.85 3.07 -45.83
N GLY A 71 -48.81 3.60 -46.48
CA GLY A 71 -48.88 4.88 -47.21
C GLY A 71 -48.32 6.11 -46.48
N ALA A 72 -47.93 7.13 -47.26
CA ALA A 72 -46.93 8.15 -46.91
C ALA A 72 -47.33 9.24 -45.89
N GLN A 73 -48.60 9.34 -45.47
CA GLN A 73 -49.04 10.41 -44.55
C GLN A 73 -48.71 10.11 -43.08
N HIS A 74 -48.72 8.84 -42.66
CA HIS A 74 -48.40 8.47 -41.27
C HIS A 74 -46.89 8.48 -40.97
N THR A 75 -46.04 8.34 -41.99
CA THR A 75 -44.57 8.35 -41.86
C THR A 75 -43.98 9.70 -41.48
N PHE A 76 -44.60 10.82 -41.86
CA PHE A 76 -44.02 12.16 -41.65
C PHE A 76 -44.15 12.66 -40.20
N SER A 77 -45.31 12.46 -39.55
CA SER A 77 -45.55 12.85 -38.15
C SER A 77 -44.72 12.03 -37.15
N MET A 78 -44.42 10.77 -37.48
CA MET A 78 -43.60 9.87 -36.64
C MET A 78 -42.12 10.26 -36.69
N GLY A 79 -41.56 10.52 -37.87
CA GLY A 79 -40.17 10.96 -38.01
C GLY A 79 -39.86 12.24 -37.20
N ALA A 80 -40.83 13.15 -37.12
CA ALA A 80 -40.70 14.39 -36.36
C ALA A 80 -40.62 14.20 -34.84
N MET A 81 -41.20 13.14 -34.27
CA MET A 81 -41.10 12.83 -32.84
C MET A 81 -39.96 11.86 -32.51
N VAL A 82 -39.66 10.94 -33.43
CA VAL A 82 -38.66 9.88 -33.24
C VAL A 82 -37.23 10.40 -33.32
N GLY A 83 -36.95 11.32 -34.26
CA GLY A 83 -35.60 11.88 -34.44
C GLY A 83 -35.04 12.51 -33.16
N PRO A 84 -35.73 13.51 -32.56
CA PRO A 84 -35.27 14.15 -31.32
C PRO A 84 -35.11 13.18 -30.14
N TYR A 85 -35.93 12.12 -30.10
CA TYR A 85 -35.84 11.11 -29.06
C TYR A 85 -34.58 10.24 -29.20
N LEU A 86 -34.27 9.80 -30.42
CA LEU A 86 -33.02 9.07 -30.70
C LEU A 86 -31.79 9.94 -30.47
N ASP A 87 -31.84 11.23 -30.84
CA ASP A 87 -30.74 12.17 -30.60
C ASP A 87 -30.50 12.37 -29.09
N SER A 88 -31.57 12.51 -28.31
CA SER A 88 -31.49 12.58 -26.84
C SER A 88 -30.87 11.32 -26.24
N LEU A 89 -31.26 10.15 -26.75
CA LEU A 89 -30.72 8.87 -26.28
C LEU A 89 -29.24 8.68 -26.66
N ALA A 90 -28.86 9.05 -27.88
CA ALA A 90 -27.47 9.06 -28.31
C ALA A 90 -26.62 10.01 -27.45
N GLN A 91 -27.14 11.20 -27.12
CA GLN A 91 -26.48 12.13 -26.22
C GLN A 91 -26.33 11.56 -24.79
N ALA A 92 -27.33 10.83 -24.30
CA ALA A 92 -27.24 10.14 -23.01
C ALA A 92 -26.17 9.03 -23.02
N VAL A 93 -26.08 8.25 -24.10
CA VAL A 93 -25.01 7.24 -24.28
C VAL A 93 -23.64 7.90 -24.28
N ILE A 94 -23.44 8.99 -25.05
CA ILE A 94 -22.18 9.74 -25.10
C ILE A 94 -21.80 10.27 -23.71
N SER A 95 -22.77 10.79 -22.96
CA SER A 95 -22.53 11.26 -21.59
C SER A 95 -22.09 10.11 -20.67
N ALA A 96 -22.77 8.97 -20.74
CA ALA A 96 -22.46 7.79 -19.94
C ALA A 96 -21.08 7.19 -20.29
N GLU A 97 -20.69 7.20 -21.57
CA GLU A 97 -19.32 6.85 -21.99
C GLU A 97 -18.29 7.79 -21.36
N GLY A 98 -18.57 9.09 -21.35
CA GLY A 98 -17.76 10.08 -20.66
C GLY A 98 -17.63 9.80 -19.16
N ASP A 99 -18.70 9.36 -18.50
CA ASP A 99 -18.69 8.98 -17.08
C ASP A 99 -17.83 7.76 -16.81
N VAL A 100 -17.92 6.72 -17.65
CA VAL A 100 -17.06 5.53 -17.56
C VAL A 100 -15.59 5.90 -17.71
N LEU A 101 -15.25 6.70 -18.71
CA LEU A 101 -13.87 7.16 -18.95
C LEU A 101 -13.33 8.00 -17.79
N ARG A 102 -14.17 8.85 -17.19
CA ARG A 102 -13.81 9.60 -15.97
C ARG A 102 -13.59 8.64 -14.80
N GLY A 103 -14.48 7.67 -14.61
CA GLY A 103 -14.37 6.63 -13.60
C GLY A 103 -13.06 5.85 -13.72
N ASP A 104 -12.68 5.42 -14.92
CA ASP A 104 -11.42 4.70 -15.18
C ASP A 104 -10.19 5.54 -14.78
N LYS A 105 -10.17 6.83 -15.13
CA LYS A 105 -9.08 7.76 -14.73
C LYS A 105 -8.99 7.93 -13.21
N VAL A 106 -10.13 8.04 -12.53
CA VAL A 106 -10.18 8.18 -11.07
C VAL A 106 -9.71 6.89 -10.39
N VAL A 107 -10.11 5.72 -10.91
CA VAL A 107 -9.64 4.42 -10.43
C VAL A 107 -8.13 4.29 -10.61
N ALA A 108 -7.58 4.67 -11.77
CA ALA A 108 -6.14 4.64 -12.02
C ALA A 108 -5.39 5.54 -11.02
N SER A 109 -5.85 6.79 -10.83
CA SER A 109 -5.25 7.71 -9.84
C SER A 109 -5.31 7.17 -8.41
N ALA A 110 -6.40 6.49 -8.04
CA ALA A 110 -6.52 5.85 -6.73
C ALA A 110 -5.54 4.68 -6.55
N GLN A 111 -5.31 3.89 -7.62
CA GLN A 111 -4.35 2.80 -7.61
C GLN A 111 -2.90 3.31 -7.50
N ASP A 112 -2.57 4.41 -8.18
CA ASP A 112 -1.26 5.06 -8.05
C ASP A 112 -1.00 5.52 -6.62
N LYS A 113 -2.00 6.14 -5.97
CA LYS A 113 -1.91 6.54 -4.55
C LYS A 113 -1.71 5.34 -3.64
N LEU A 114 -2.43 4.23 -3.88
CA LEU A 114 -2.24 2.99 -3.13
C LEU A 114 -0.82 2.44 -3.32
N ALA A 115 -0.31 2.42 -4.56
CA ALA A 115 1.04 1.96 -4.86
C ALA A 115 2.10 2.81 -4.13
N GLN A 116 1.94 4.13 -4.11
CA GLN A 116 2.80 5.04 -3.35
C GLN A 116 2.75 4.75 -1.83
N CYS A 117 1.55 4.56 -1.27
CA CYS A 117 1.39 4.20 0.14
C CYS A 117 2.10 2.89 0.49
N LEU A 118 1.94 1.86 -0.35
CA LEU A 118 2.59 0.56 -0.18
C LEU A 118 4.12 0.68 -0.29
N ALA A 119 4.63 1.44 -1.25
CA ALA A 119 6.05 1.65 -1.43
C ALA A 119 6.68 2.33 -0.20
N ILE A 120 6.03 3.36 0.35
CA ILE A 120 6.48 4.03 1.58
C ILE A 120 6.41 3.06 2.76
N HIS A 121 5.30 2.34 2.94
CA HIS A 121 5.15 1.40 4.05
C HIS A 121 6.24 0.30 4.05
N ARG A 122 6.54 -0.28 2.88
CA ARG A 122 7.64 -1.26 2.73
C ARG A 122 9.00 -0.69 3.09
N ARG A 123 9.28 0.56 2.70
CA ARG A 123 10.54 1.23 3.07
C ARG A 123 10.64 1.45 4.57
N GLU A 124 9.56 1.84 5.24
CA GLU A 124 9.56 2.00 6.70
C GLU A 124 9.69 0.66 7.43
N LEU A 125 9.10 -0.42 6.90
CA LEU A 125 9.29 -1.77 7.46
C LEU A 125 10.76 -2.20 7.38
N ALA A 126 11.38 -2.06 6.21
CA ALA A 126 12.79 -2.38 6.03
C ALA A 126 13.71 -1.57 6.97
N ARG A 127 13.37 -0.30 7.25
CA ARG A 127 14.10 0.53 8.23
C ARG A 127 13.92 0.01 9.65
N HIS A 128 12.71 -0.39 10.03
CA HIS A 128 12.43 -0.97 11.34
C HIS A 128 13.24 -2.24 11.55
N ASP A 129 13.21 -3.16 10.59
CA ASP A 129 13.93 -4.42 10.66
C ASP A 129 15.45 -4.19 10.77
N ALA A 130 16.00 -3.25 10.00
CA ALA A 130 17.42 -2.88 10.08
C ALA A 130 17.82 -2.34 11.46
N ILE A 131 16.95 -1.58 12.12
CA ILE A 131 17.18 -1.06 13.48
C ILE A 131 17.09 -2.20 14.50
N GLU A 132 16.10 -3.08 14.41
CA GLU A 132 15.99 -4.24 15.29
C GLU A 132 17.21 -5.15 15.20
N GLU A 133 17.69 -5.42 13.97
CA GLU A 133 18.92 -6.17 13.77
C GLU A 133 20.14 -5.47 14.37
N ALA A 134 20.25 -4.14 14.22
CA ALA A 134 21.35 -3.37 14.79
C ALA A 134 21.35 -3.46 16.33
N ILE A 135 20.17 -3.38 16.96
CA ILE A 135 20.01 -3.58 18.41
C ILE A 135 20.42 -5.00 18.80
N ALA A 136 19.96 -6.02 18.06
CA ALA A 136 20.31 -7.41 18.34
C ALA A 136 21.81 -7.69 18.18
N ARG A 137 22.47 -7.06 17.20
CA ARG A 137 23.93 -7.12 17.04
C ARG A 137 24.65 -6.44 18.20
N ALA A 138 24.22 -5.23 18.60
CA ALA A 138 24.82 -4.51 19.73
C ALA A 138 24.68 -5.27 21.05
N LYS A 139 23.51 -5.86 21.34
CA LYS A 139 23.28 -6.70 22.53
C LYS A 139 24.21 -7.91 22.56
N ARG A 140 24.37 -8.61 21.42
CA ARG A 140 25.30 -9.75 21.30
C ARG A 140 26.76 -9.34 21.51
N ALA A 141 27.17 -8.20 20.95
CA ALA A 141 28.53 -7.68 21.13
C ALA A 141 28.81 -7.33 22.61
N ASN A 142 27.88 -6.66 23.28
CA ASN A 142 28.00 -6.33 24.70
C ASN A 142 28.03 -7.58 25.59
N GLY A 143 27.19 -8.58 25.32
CA GLY A 143 27.22 -9.83 26.06
C GLY A 143 28.57 -10.56 25.94
N ARG A 144 29.19 -10.54 24.76
CA ARG A 144 30.55 -11.09 24.57
C ARG A 144 31.61 -10.32 25.34
N ILE A 145 31.54 -8.98 25.32
CA ILE A 145 32.49 -8.14 26.08
C ILE A 145 32.35 -8.39 27.58
N GLN A 146 31.12 -8.54 28.09
CA GLN A 146 30.88 -8.82 29.50
C GLN A 146 31.45 -10.19 29.91
N LEU A 147 31.20 -11.24 29.12
CA LEU A 147 31.76 -12.57 29.37
C LEU A 147 33.29 -12.56 29.33
N SER A 148 33.90 -11.85 28.36
CA SER A 148 35.35 -11.71 28.27
C SER A 148 35.95 -11.02 29.49
N ARG A 149 35.28 -9.99 30.04
CA ARG A 149 35.73 -9.30 31.26
C ARG A 149 35.60 -10.21 32.48
N GLU A 150 34.50 -10.94 32.59
CA GLU A 150 34.29 -11.91 33.68
C GLU A 150 35.33 -13.05 33.60
N GLU A 151 35.70 -13.50 32.40
CA GLU A 151 36.77 -14.49 32.18
C GLU A 151 38.16 -13.93 32.53
N GLU A 152 38.45 -12.66 32.22
CA GLU A 152 39.68 -11.97 32.64
C GLU A 152 39.74 -11.83 34.17
N ASP A 153 38.66 -11.40 34.82
CA ASP A 153 38.57 -11.25 36.27
C ASP A 153 38.76 -12.60 37.00
N VAL A 154 38.15 -13.68 36.49
CA VAL A 154 38.35 -15.04 37.02
C VAL A 154 39.77 -15.54 36.73
N GLY A 155 40.33 -15.21 35.57
CA GLY A 155 41.70 -15.53 35.17
C GLY A 155 42.74 -14.86 36.07
N ASP A 156 42.54 -13.60 36.44
CA ASP A 156 43.40 -12.85 37.35
C ASP A 156 43.30 -13.36 38.78
N MET A 157 42.12 -13.81 39.24
CA MET A 157 42.00 -14.51 40.53
C MET A 157 42.63 -15.92 40.54
N ARG A 158 42.80 -16.56 39.37
CA ARG A 158 43.43 -17.88 39.23
C ARG A 158 44.92 -17.82 38.93
N ARG A 159 45.46 -16.67 38.51
CA ARG A 159 46.92 -16.47 38.45
C ARG A 159 47.41 -16.46 39.89
N PRO A 160 48.17 -17.48 40.34
CA PRO A 160 48.68 -17.48 41.70
C PRO A 160 49.45 -16.19 41.91
N VAL A 161 49.03 -15.40 42.91
CA VAL A 161 49.78 -14.27 43.44
C VAL A 161 51.23 -14.69 43.45
N GLY A 162 52.06 -13.94 42.70
CA GLY A 162 53.42 -14.30 42.35
C GLY A 162 54.07 -15.06 43.50
N LEU A 163 54.46 -16.30 43.22
CA LEU A 163 55.28 -17.11 44.08
C LEU A 163 56.39 -16.18 44.58
N LEU A 164 56.27 -15.73 45.84
CA LEU A 164 57.29 -14.91 46.48
C LEU A 164 58.50 -15.82 46.53
N THR A 165 59.36 -15.73 45.53
CA THR A 165 60.71 -16.29 45.59
C THR A 165 61.38 -15.53 46.70
N LEU A 166 61.27 -16.06 47.93
CA LEU A 166 62.04 -15.61 49.08
C LEU A 166 63.50 -15.78 48.67
N SER A 167 64.12 -14.68 48.25
CA SER A 167 65.56 -14.58 48.12
C SER A 167 66.13 -14.77 49.52
N THR A 168 66.43 -16.02 49.84
CA THR A 168 67.21 -16.38 51.02
C THR A 168 68.52 -15.61 50.95
N THR A 169 68.66 -14.63 51.82
CA THR A 169 69.96 -14.05 52.14
C THR A 169 70.80 -15.16 52.76
N ALA A 170 71.61 -15.81 51.93
CA ALA A 170 72.67 -16.68 52.40
C ALA A 170 73.64 -15.80 53.21
N ARG A 171 73.47 -15.79 54.54
CA ARG A 171 74.52 -15.40 55.47
C ARG A 171 75.72 -16.29 55.19
N LYS A 172 76.78 -15.68 54.68
CA LYS A 172 78.10 -16.29 54.66
C LYS A 172 78.82 -15.79 55.91
N ASP A 173 78.77 -16.61 56.95
CA ASP A 173 79.75 -16.53 58.03
C ASP A 173 81.15 -16.79 57.43
N THR A 174 82.07 -16.02 58.00
CA THR A 174 83.50 -15.83 57.79
C THR A 174 84.32 -17.14 57.78
N PRO A 175 85.59 -17.09 57.29
CA PRO A 175 86.69 -16.42 58.01
C PRO A 175 86.99 -15.01 57.55
#